data_AF-A0A924R594-F1
#
_entry.id   AF-A0A924R594-F1
#
_cell.length_a   1.000
_cell.length_b   1.000
_cell.length_c   1.000
_cell.angle_alpha   90.00
_cell.angle_beta   90.00
_cell.angle_gamma   90.00
#
_symmetry.space_group_name_H-M   'P 1'
#
loop_
_entity.id
_entity.type
_entity.pdbx_description
1 polymer ?
#
loop_
_entity_poly.entity_id
_entity_poly.type
_entity_poly.pdbx_seq_one_letter_code
_entity_poly.pdbx_strand_id
1 'polypeptide(L)'
;THAGQLGTHANLLKELAEGIGTLKSALTELNRWDSTLVMTYAEFGRRPKENQSGGTDHGTANAHFVTGGKVVGGLYGQAPELNRLDGSGNLPFTVDFRSMYATVIDKWWGLDSSSVLQGKFAPLDFVRA
;
A
#
# COMPACT_ATOMS: atom_id res chain seq x y z
N THR A 1 -1.46 -17.78 14.70
CA THR A 1 -0.77 -17.24 13.51
C THR A 1 -0.40 -15.78 13.76
N HIS A 2 0.70 -15.29 13.18
CA HIS A 2 1.33 -13.97 13.38
C HIS A 2 1.53 -13.52 14.84
N ALA A 3 2.19 -14.36 15.64
CA ALA A 3 2.73 -13.96 16.95
C ALA A 3 4.16 -13.39 16.77
N GLY A 4 4.71 -12.77 17.81
CA GLY A 4 6.11 -12.29 17.83
C GLY A 4 6.45 -11.22 16.78
N GLN A 5 5.45 -10.47 16.32
CA GLN A 5 5.58 -9.65 15.12
C GLN A 5 6.55 -8.47 15.26
N LEU A 6 6.80 -7.94 16.46
CA LEU A 6 7.61 -6.72 16.60
C LEU A 6 9.00 -6.87 15.98
N GLY A 7 9.71 -7.95 16.30
CA GLY A 7 11.04 -8.23 15.73
C GLY A 7 10.97 -8.73 14.29
N THR A 8 10.11 -9.72 14.02
CA THR A 8 9.98 -10.30 12.68
C THR A 8 9.56 -9.27 11.63
N HIS A 9 8.57 -8.45 11.94
CA HIS A 9 8.06 -7.42 11.03
C HIS A 9 9.10 -6.32 10.80
N ALA A 10 9.84 -5.90 11.83
CA ALA A 10 10.94 -4.94 11.65
C ALA A 10 12.02 -5.48 10.69
N ASN A 11 12.39 -6.75 10.82
CA ASN A 11 13.35 -7.39 9.91
C ASN A 11 12.81 -7.47 8.47
N LEU A 12 11.55 -7.86 8.29
CA LEU A 12 10.92 -7.94 6.96
C LEU A 12 10.75 -6.55 6.31
N LEU A 13 10.42 -5.52 7.09
CA LEU A 13 10.37 -4.15 6.59
C LEU A 13 11.75 -3.64 6.21
N LYS A 14 12.79 -4.01 6.95
CA LYS A 14 14.18 -3.71 6.60
C LYS A 14 14.55 -4.37 5.27
N GLU A 15 14.27 -5.66 5.12
CA GLU A 15 14.54 -6.40 3.88
C GLU A 15 13.81 -5.79 2.68
N LEU A 16 12.53 -5.43 2.84
CA LEU A 16 11.76 -4.72 1.82
C LEU A 16 12.39 -3.36 1.46
N ALA A 17 12.79 -2.58 2.47
CA ALA A 17 13.40 -1.27 2.26
C ALA A 17 14.75 -1.37 1.54
N GLU A 18 15.59 -2.33 1.92
CA GLU A 18 16.87 -2.60 1.27
C GLU A 18 16.67 -3.05 -0.18
N GLY A 19 15.74 -3.99 -0.43
CA GLY A 19 15.41 -4.44 -1.79
C GLY A 19 14.90 -3.33 -2.70
N ILE A 20 13.99 -2.48 -2.21
CA ILE A 20 13.51 -1.30 -2.93
C ILE A 20 14.66 -0.31 -3.17
N GLY A 21 15.54 -0.11 -2.19
CA GLY A 21 16.72 0.74 -2.30
C GLY A 21 17.66 0.26 -3.41
N THR A 22 17.99 -1.04 -3.43
CA THR A 22 18.82 -1.65 -4.47
C THR A 22 18.17 -1.54 -5.84
N LEU A 23 16.87 -1.82 -5.96
CA LEU A 23 16.13 -1.69 -7.22
C LEU A 23 16.19 -0.25 -7.75
N LYS A 24 15.96 0.74 -6.87
CA LYS A 24 16.06 2.16 -7.23
C LYS A 24 17.45 2.50 -7.74
N SER A 25 18.51 2.09 -7.04
CA SER A 25 19.90 2.38 -7.45
C SER A 25 20.20 1.82 -8.84
N ALA A 26 19.88 0.54 -9.08
CA ALA A 26 20.11 -0.10 -10.38
C ALA A 26 19.30 0.58 -11.50
N LEU A 27 18.03 0.91 -11.28
CA LEU A 27 17.21 1.62 -12.27
C LEU A 27 17.67 3.07 -12.48
N THR A 28 18.30 3.69 -11.50
CA THR A 28 18.89 5.03 -11.66
C THR A 28 20.12 4.96 -12.57
N GLU A 29 21.01 3.99 -12.36
CA GLU A 29 22.18 3.74 -13.22
C GLU A 29 21.78 3.46 -14.67
N LEU A 30 20.65 2.78 -14.87
CA LEU A 30 20.10 2.48 -16.19
C LEU A 30 19.29 3.65 -16.80
N ASN A 31 19.16 4.80 -16.13
CA ASN A 31 18.28 5.91 -16.52
C ASN A 31 16.82 5.50 -16.71
N ARG A 32 16.33 4.55 -15.89
CA ARG A 32 14.97 4.00 -15.95
C ARG A 32 14.09 4.37 -14.76
N TRP A 33 14.66 4.92 -13.69
CA TRP A 33 13.92 5.26 -12.47
C TRP A 33 12.73 6.20 -12.72
N ASP A 34 12.90 7.23 -13.55
CA ASP A 34 11.83 8.19 -13.89
C ASP A 34 10.70 7.58 -14.73
N SER A 35 10.93 6.38 -15.28
CA SER A 35 9.96 5.56 -16.01
C SER A 35 9.52 4.32 -15.24
N THR A 36 9.75 4.28 -13.92
CA THR A 36 9.39 3.15 -13.06
C THR A 36 8.45 3.59 -11.94
N LEU A 37 7.38 2.83 -11.75
CA LEU A 37 6.48 2.90 -10.60
C LEU A 37 6.47 1.53 -9.91
N VAL A 38 6.64 1.53 -8.59
CA VAL A 38 6.52 0.36 -7.72
C VAL A 38 5.39 0.62 -6.73
N MET A 39 4.43 -0.30 -6.67
CA MET A 39 3.28 -0.25 -5.76
C MET A 39 3.15 -1.61 -5.08
N THR A 40 3.05 -1.62 -3.75
CA THR A 40 2.78 -2.86 -3.01
C THR A 40 1.28 -3.09 -2.90
N TYR A 41 0.89 -4.36 -2.80
CA TYR A 41 -0.48 -4.77 -2.54
C TYR A 41 -0.49 -5.99 -1.61
N ALA A 42 -1.53 -6.10 -0.80
CA ALA A 42 -1.77 -7.20 0.12
C ALA A 42 -3.28 -7.42 0.23
N GLU A 43 -3.72 -8.66 0.03
CA GLU A 43 -5.14 -9.04 -0.03
C GLU A 43 -5.85 -8.95 1.32
N PHE A 44 -5.09 -9.02 2.41
CA PHE A 44 -5.61 -8.93 3.76
C PHE A 44 -4.64 -8.12 4.62
N GLY A 45 -5.19 -7.41 5.59
CA GLY A 45 -4.43 -6.75 6.64
C GLY A 45 -4.52 -7.47 7.95
N ARG A 46 -4.34 -6.72 9.04
CA ARG A 46 -4.32 -7.28 10.40
C ARG A 46 -5.41 -6.65 11.24
N ARG A 47 -6.08 -7.47 12.05
CA ARG A 47 -6.97 -6.94 13.10
C ARG A 47 -6.13 -6.30 14.21
N PRO A 48 -6.57 -5.17 14.79
CA PRO A 48 -5.87 -4.56 15.93
C PRO A 48 -5.89 -5.42 17.20
N LYS A 49 -6.92 -6.25 17.36
CA LYS A 49 -7.10 -7.10 18.54
C LYS A 49 -6.23 -8.35 18.45
N GLU A 50 -5.56 -8.68 19.56
CA GLU A 50 -4.82 -9.93 19.72
C GLU A 50 -5.77 -11.15 19.72
N ASN A 51 -5.36 -12.23 19.07
CA ASN A 51 -6.08 -13.51 19.04
C ASN A 51 -5.59 -14.46 20.14
N GLN A 52 -6.25 -15.61 20.28
CA GLN A 52 -5.97 -16.58 21.34
C GLN A 52 -4.57 -17.22 21.26
N SER A 53 -3.86 -17.03 20.14
CA SER A 53 -2.49 -17.54 19.94
C SER A 53 -1.41 -16.50 20.24
N GLY A 54 -1.74 -15.34 20.81
CA GLY A 54 -0.79 -14.24 21.05
C GLY A 54 -0.32 -13.55 19.75
N GLY A 55 -1.14 -13.61 18.71
CA GLY A 55 -0.91 -12.94 17.43
C GLY A 55 -2.11 -12.11 17.02
N THR A 56 -2.26 -11.81 15.73
CA THR A 56 -3.47 -11.14 15.20
C THR A 56 -4.19 -12.04 14.21
N ASP A 57 -5.43 -11.69 13.84
CA ASP A 57 -6.14 -12.32 12.73
C ASP A 57 -6.07 -11.46 11.46
N HIS A 58 -6.56 -12.01 10.34
CA HIS A 58 -6.69 -11.27 9.09
C HIS A 58 -7.74 -10.16 9.25
N GLY A 59 -7.38 -8.97 8.77
CA GLY A 59 -8.23 -7.79 8.74
C GLY A 59 -8.41 -7.26 7.33
N THR A 60 -9.20 -6.19 7.18
CA THR A 60 -9.61 -5.66 5.88
C THR A 60 -8.85 -4.41 5.43
N ALA A 61 -8.00 -3.84 6.28
CA ALA A 61 -7.26 -2.61 6.00
C ALA A 61 -5.75 -2.80 6.16
N ASN A 62 -4.98 -2.14 5.29
CA ASN A 62 -3.52 -2.21 5.21
C ASN A 62 -2.88 -0.85 4.95
N ALA A 63 -1.58 -0.77 5.21
CA ALA A 63 -0.72 0.25 4.63
C ALA A 63 -0.07 -0.30 3.37
N HIS A 64 -0.13 0.45 2.28
CA HIS A 64 0.56 0.15 1.03
C HIS A 64 1.62 1.21 0.75
N PHE A 65 2.71 0.81 0.11
CA PHE A 65 3.81 1.69 -0.26
C PHE A 65 3.82 1.91 -1.76
N VAL A 66 4.07 3.15 -2.17
CA VAL A 66 4.25 3.54 -3.56
C VAL A 66 5.55 4.32 -3.69
N THR A 67 6.38 3.98 -4.66
CA THR A 67 7.66 4.64 -4.93
C THR A 67 7.99 4.60 -6.43
N GLY A 68 8.82 5.52 -6.90
CA GLY A 68 9.14 5.69 -8.32
C GLY A 68 9.62 7.11 -8.61
N GLY A 69 10.21 7.34 -9.78
CA GLY A 69 10.78 8.66 -10.10
C GLY A 69 9.75 9.77 -10.26
N LYS A 70 8.49 9.44 -10.60
CA LYS A 70 7.37 10.41 -10.67
C LYS A 70 6.45 10.39 -9.45
N VAL A 71 6.82 9.69 -8.37
CA VAL A 71 6.00 9.65 -7.17
C VAL A 71 6.20 10.94 -6.37
N VAL A 72 5.10 11.60 -5.98
CA VAL A 72 5.11 12.86 -5.22
C VAL A 72 5.50 12.63 -3.75
N GLY A 73 5.21 11.44 -3.22
CA GLY A 73 5.39 11.11 -1.81
C GLY A 73 4.27 11.66 -0.93
N GLY A 74 4.32 11.35 0.37
CA GLY A 74 3.32 11.74 1.36
C GLY A 74 2.44 10.60 1.87
N LEU A 75 1.56 10.93 2.81
CA LEU A 75 0.54 10.02 3.34
C LEU A 75 -0.78 10.28 2.62
N TYR A 76 -1.33 9.24 1.98
CA TYR A 76 -2.66 9.27 1.37
C TYR A 76 -3.59 8.42 2.22
N GLY A 77 -4.70 9.02 2.69
CA GLY A 77 -5.58 8.43 3.70
C GLY A 77 -5.36 9.05 5.07
N GLN A 78 -5.73 8.32 6.11
CA GLN A 78 -5.62 8.78 7.50
C GLN A 78 -5.03 7.67 8.37
N ALA A 79 -4.32 8.06 9.43
CA ALA A 79 -3.86 7.13 10.44
C ALA A 79 -5.06 6.42 11.10
N PRO A 80 -4.98 5.12 11.39
CA PRO A 80 -6.10 4.38 11.95
C PRO A 80 -6.40 4.80 13.39
N GLU A 81 -7.69 4.97 13.69
CA GLU A 81 -8.19 5.15 15.05
C GLU A 81 -8.47 3.79 15.70
N LEU A 82 -7.57 3.32 16.57
CA LEU A 82 -7.66 1.97 17.14
C LEU A 82 -8.85 1.74 18.09
N ASN A 83 -9.49 2.82 18.54
CA ASN A 83 -10.72 2.79 19.34
C ASN A 83 -12.00 2.80 18.50
N ARG A 84 -11.90 2.86 17.16
CA ARG A 84 -13.04 2.92 16.25
C ARG A 84 -12.97 1.76 15.23
N LEU A 85 -13.55 0.63 15.61
CA LEU A 85 -13.64 -0.56 14.77
C LEU A 85 -15.05 -0.72 14.19
N ASP A 86 -15.15 -1.41 13.06
CA ASP A 86 -16.45 -1.82 12.51
C ASP A 86 -17.10 -2.94 13.34
N GLY A 87 -18.33 -3.33 12.98
CA GLY A 87 -19.07 -4.39 13.68
C GLY A 87 -18.41 -5.78 13.62
N SER A 88 -17.40 -5.97 12.77
CA SER A 88 -16.60 -7.19 12.65
C SER A 88 -15.24 -7.10 13.36
N GLY A 89 -14.94 -5.96 13.99
CA GLY A 89 -13.67 -5.70 14.67
C GLY A 89 -12.51 -5.34 13.73
N ASN A 90 -12.78 -4.90 12.50
CA ASN A 90 -11.77 -4.39 11.59
C ASN A 90 -11.62 -2.87 11.69
N LEU A 91 -10.47 -2.38 11.24
CA LEU A 91 -10.29 -0.96 10.97
C LEU A 91 -11.10 -0.55 9.73
N PRO A 92 -11.91 0.51 9.80
CA PRO A 92 -12.47 1.13 8.61
C PRO A 92 -11.33 1.62 7.69
N PHE A 93 -11.38 1.27 6.41
CA PHE A 93 -10.41 1.80 5.46
C PHE A 93 -10.67 3.30 5.21
N THR A 94 -9.61 4.06 4.94
CA THR A 94 -9.69 5.50 4.65
C THR A 94 -9.43 5.80 3.17
N VAL A 95 -8.85 4.84 2.47
CA VAL A 95 -8.61 4.84 1.02
C VAL A 95 -9.11 3.51 0.48
N ASP A 96 -9.97 3.56 -0.54
CA ASP A 96 -10.34 2.37 -1.29
C ASP A 96 -9.13 1.92 -2.11
N PHE A 97 -8.73 0.65 -2.00
CA PHE A 97 -7.57 0.15 -2.75
C PHE A 97 -7.74 0.31 -4.28
N ARG A 98 -8.98 0.35 -4.77
CA ARG A 98 -9.29 0.59 -6.19
C ARG A 98 -8.91 2.00 -6.63
N SER A 99 -8.87 2.97 -5.72
CA SER A 99 -8.32 4.30 -6.01
C SER A 99 -6.82 4.25 -6.31
N MET A 100 -6.06 3.32 -5.70
CA MET A 100 -4.65 3.13 -6.05
C MET A 100 -4.51 2.58 -7.48
N TYR A 101 -5.28 1.55 -7.82
CA TYR A 101 -5.30 1.01 -9.18
C TYR A 101 -5.78 2.03 -10.21
N ALA A 102 -6.83 2.79 -9.91
CA ALA A 102 -7.33 3.87 -10.75
C ALA A 102 -6.24 4.91 -11.01
N THR A 103 -5.47 5.26 -9.98
CA THR A 103 -4.32 6.19 -10.12
C THR A 103 -3.28 5.67 -11.10
N VAL A 104 -2.91 4.39 -11.02
CA VAL A 104 -1.94 3.80 -11.96
C VAL A 104 -2.50 3.78 -13.38
N ILE A 105 -3.73 3.30 -13.54
CA ILE A 105 -4.33 3.16 -14.88
C ILE A 105 -4.51 4.53 -15.53
N ASP A 106 -5.07 5.50 -14.82
CA ASP A 106 -5.37 6.83 -15.36
C ASP A 106 -4.11 7.68 -15.51
N LYS A 107 -3.29 7.79 -14.45
CA LYS A 107 -2.19 8.77 -14.42
C LYS A 107 -0.85 8.22 -14.89
N TRP A 108 -0.61 6.92 -14.73
CA TRP A 108 0.65 6.31 -15.16
C TRP A 108 0.57 5.71 -16.57
N TRP A 109 -0.52 5.02 -16.89
CA TRP A 109 -0.72 4.44 -18.22
C TRP A 109 -1.52 5.33 -19.19
N GLY A 110 -2.23 6.35 -18.70
CA GLY A 110 -3.05 7.22 -19.55
C GLY A 110 -4.27 6.50 -20.13
N LEU A 111 -4.81 5.52 -19.42
CA LEU A 111 -5.95 4.70 -19.84
C LEU A 111 -7.19 5.03 -18.99
N ASP A 112 -8.37 4.55 -19.40
CA ASP A 112 -9.60 4.71 -18.62
C ASP A 112 -9.78 3.56 -17.62
N SER A 113 -9.53 3.85 -16.33
CA SER A 113 -9.70 2.89 -15.23
C SER A 113 -11.12 2.37 -15.07
N SER A 114 -12.14 3.11 -15.51
CA SER A 114 -13.53 2.72 -15.27
C SER A 114 -13.92 1.47 -16.07
N SER A 115 -13.30 1.27 -17.23
CA SER A 115 -13.46 0.07 -18.06
C SER A 115 -12.84 -1.18 -17.42
N VAL A 116 -11.73 -1.03 -16.71
CA VAL A 116 -10.97 -2.13 -16.08
C VAL A 116 -11.54 -2.48 -14.71
N LEU A 117 -11.82 -1.45 -13.90
CA LEU A 117 -12.29 -1.59 -12.51
C LEU A 117 -13.80 -1.77 -12.41
N GLN A 118 -14.53 -1.70 -13.54
CA GLN A 118 -15.99 -1.82 -13.62
C GLN A 118 -16.71 -0.82 -12.70
N GLY A 119 -16.15 0.39 -12.58
CA GLY A 119 -16.65 1.43 -11.68
C GLY A 119 -15.71 2.64 -11.65
N LYS A 120 -16.21 3.77 -11.15
CA LYS A 120 -15.41 5.00 -11.00
C LYS A 120 -14.86 5.09 -9.59
N PHE A 121 -13.54 5.14 -9.47
CA PHE A 121 -12.82 5.32 -8.21
C PHE A 121 -11.95 6.56 -8.34
N ALA A 122 -12.08 7.50 -7.40
CA ALA A 122 -11.32 8.75 -7.45
C ALA A 122 -9.82 8.45 -7.38
N PRO A 123 -9.02 8.86 -8.37
CA PRO A 123 -7.57 8.74 -8.32
C PRO A 123 -6.96 9.55 -7.17
N LEU A 124 -5.83 9.09 -6.67
CA LEU A 124 -5.00 9.77 -5.69
C LEU A 124 -3.94 10.61 -6.41
N ASP A 125 -3.41 11.62 -5.74
CA ASP A 125 -2.43 12.56 -6.32
C ASP A 125 -0.96 12.14 -6.10
N PHE A 126 -0.69 10.82 -6.03
CA PHE A 126 0.66 10.32 -5.78
C PHE A 126 1.55 10.24 -7.03
N VAL A 127 1.02 10.42 -8.24
CA VAL A 127 1.78 10.44 -9.51
C VAL A 127 1.78 11.86 -10.08
N ARG A 128 2.95 12.39 -10.45
CA ARG A 128 3.09 13.67 -11.16
C ARG A 128 2.46 13.58 -12.55
N ALA A 129 1.78 14.66 -12.96
CA ALA A 129 1.33 14.86 -14.33
C ALA A 129 2.50 14.88 -15.32
#